data_AF-A3X127-F1
#
_entry.id   AF-A3X127-F1
#
_cell.length_a   1.000
_cell.length_b   1.000
_cell.length_c   1.000
_cell.angle_alpha   90.00
_cell.angle_beta   90.00
_cell.angle_gamma   90.00
#
_symmetry.space_group_name_H-M   'P 1'
#
loop_
_entity.id
_entity.type
_entity.pdbx_description
1 polymer ?
#
loop_
_entity_poly.entity_id
_entity_poly.type
_entity_poly.pdbx_seq_one_letter_code
_entity_poly.pdbx_strand_id
1 'polypeptide(L)' 'MSETKRFDDLPPATKEFLTNLRPDEIKTLNDGIRLVSAIWTVGTFAKWVIITVLGILAGFVMFGESVAKIAAWSRG' A
#
# COMPACT_ATOMS: atom_id res chain seq x y z
N MET A 1 17.52 -0.20 -34.52
CA MET A 1 17.33 -1.66 -34.66
C MET A 1 17.67 -2.34 -33.33
N SER A 2 16.73 -2.38 -32.38
CA SER A 2 16.94 -3.06 -31.08
C SER A 2 15.67 -3.69 -30.48
N GLU A 3 14.49 -3.51 -31.09
CA GLU A 3 13.21 -3.92 -30.51
C GLU A 3 13.00 -5.44 -30.54
N THR A 4 13.43 -6.10 -31.62
CA THR A 4 13.28 -7.55 -31.80
C THR A 4 14.07 -8.35 -30.77
N LYS A 5 15.28 -7.89 -30.39
CA LYS A 5 16.09 -8.54 -29.35
C LYS A 5 15.36 -8.63 -28.02
N ARG A 6 14.60 -7.60 -27.63
CA ARG A 6 13.90 -7.59 -26.33
C ARG A 6 12.76 -8.60 -26.25
N PHE A 7 12.07 -8.88 -27.36
CA PHE A 7 11.04 -9.92 -27.37
C PHE A 7 11.68 -11.31 -27.41
N ASP A 8 12.73 -11.48 -28.23
CA ASP A 8 13.44 -12.76 -28.37
C ASP A 8 14.14 -13.22 -27.08
N ASP A 9 14.47 -12.31 -26.17
CA ASP A 9 15.08 -12.62 -24.87
C ASP A 9 14.05 -13.04 -23.79
N LEU A 10 12.74 -13.02 -24.08
CA LEU A 10 11.71 -13.38 -23.10
C LEU A 10 11.64 -14.91 -22.85
N PRO A 11 11.23 -15.33 -21.65
CA PRO A 11 10.90 -16.73 -21.38
C PRO A 11 9.84 -17.25 -22.36
N PRO A 12 9.92 -18.53 -22.81
CA PRO A 12 8.99 -19.10 -23.79
C PRO A 12 7.51 -18.91 -23.41
N ALA A 13 7.16 -19.12 -22.14
CA ALA A 13 5.80 -18.94 -21.64
C ALA A 13 5.31 -17.49 -21.76
N THR A 14 6.19 -16.50 -21.53
CA THR A 14 5.85 -15.07 -21.65
C THR A 14 5.63 -14.69 -23.11
N LYS A 15 6.43 -15.22 -24.04
CA LYS A 15 6.22 -15.01 -25.48
C LYS A 15 4.87 -15.59 -25.90
N GLU A 16 4.60 -16.85 -25.57
CA GLU A 16 3.35 -17.52 -25.92
C GLU A 16 2.13 -16.79 -25.36
N PHE A 17 2.20 -16.34 -24.11
CA PHE A 17 1.16 -15.51 -23.49
C PHE A 17 0.94 -14.19 -24.25
N LEU A 18 2.01 -13.44 -24.55
CA LEU A 18 1.92 -12.15 -25.25
C LEU A 18 1.40 -12.29 -26.69
N THR A 19 1.71 -13.41 -27.35
CA THR A 19 1.31 -13.64 -28.75
C THR A 19 -0.15 -14.06 -28.86
N ASN A 20 -0.73 -14.64 -27.80
CA ASN A 20 -2.11 -15.11 -27.76
C ASN A 20 -3.10 -14.12 -27.11
N LEU A 21 -2.64 -12.97 -26.62
CA LEU A 21 -3.51 -11.99 -25.97
C LEU A 21 -4.46 -11.33 -26.97
N ARG A 22 -5.76 -11.42 -26.69
CA ARG A 22 -6.78 -10.65 -27.40
C ARG A 22 -6.83 -9.20 -26.88
N PRO A 23 -7.29 -8.23 -27.69
CA PRO A 23 -7.34 -6.82 -27.28
C PRO A 23 -8.12 -6.55 -25.99
N ASP A 24 -9.18 -7.31 -25.71
CA ASP A 24 -10.00 -7.23 -24.50
C ASP A 24 -9.28 -7.77 -23.24
N GLU A 25 -8.47 -8.82 -23.41
CA GLU A 25 -7.64 -9.37 -22.34
C GLU A 25 -6.51 -8.40 -21.95
N ILE A 26 -5.93 -7.71 -22.93
CA ILE A 26 -4.94 -6.65 -22.69
C ILE A 26 -5.55 -5.51 -21.85
N LYS A 27 -6.79 -5.11 -22.15
CA LYS A 27 -7.50 -4.09 -21.37
C LYS A 27 -7.71 -4.54 -19.94
N THR A 28 -8.21 -5.76 -19.75
CA THR A 28 -8.46 -6.34 -18.43
C THR A 28 -7.18 -6.46 -17.61
N LEU A 29 -6.07 -6.87 -18.23
CA LEU A 29 -4.77 -6.96 -17.57
C LEU A 29 -4.26 -5.58 -17.11
N ASN A 30 -4.39 -4.55 -17.96
CA ASN A 30 -4.02 -3.19 -17.61
C ASN A 30 -4.86 -2.64 -16.44
N ASP A 31 -6.17 -2.91 -16.45
CA ASP A 31 -7.06 -2.51 -15.37
C ASP A 31 -6.72 -3.26 -14.07
N GLY A 32 -6.37 -4.54 -14.15
CA GLY A 32 -5.90 -5.36 -13.03
C GLY A 32 -4.60 -4.83 -12.40
N ILE A 33 -3.62 -4.44 -13.23
CA ILE A 33 -2.36 -3.86 -12.74
C ILE A 33 -2.63 -2.54 -12.01
N ARG A 34 -3.49 -1.68 -12.55
CA ARG A 34 -3.90 -0.42 -11.90
C ARG A 34 -4.61 -0.66 -10.59
N LEU A 35 -5.51 -1.64 -10.54
CA LEU A 35 -6.24 -2.00 -9.34
C LEU A 35 -5.29 -2.47 -8.23
N VAL A 36 -4.37 -3.38 -8.56
CA VAL A 36 -3.36 -3.87 -7.60
C VAL A 36 -2.52 -2.70 -7.11
N SER A 37 -2.00 -1.86 -8.00
CA SER A 37 -1.23 -0.67 -7.62
C SER A 37 -2.01 0.23 -6.65
N ALA A 38 -3.29 0.49 -6.91
CA ALA A 38 -4.14 1.27 -6.03
C ALA A 38 -4.34 0.61 -4.65
N ILE A 39 -4.53 -0.72 -4.60
CA ILE A 39 -4.65 -1.47 -3.35
C ILE A 39 -3.38 -1.33 -2.49
N TRP A 40 -2.19 -1.44 -3.10
CA TRP A 40 -0.92 -1.26 -2.37
C TRP A 40 -0.79 0.14 -1.77
N THR A 41 -1.19 1.18 -2.51
CA THR A 41 -1.18 2.57 -2.03
C THR A 41 -2.16 2.79 -0.88
N VAL A 42 -3.42 2.35 -1.04
CA VAL A 42 -4.46 2.50 -0.01
C VAL A 42 -4.12 1.68 1.23
N GLY A 43 -3.58 0.47 1.07
CA GLY A 43 -3.17 -0.38 2.19
C GLY A 43 -2.06 0.26 3.03
N THR A 44 -1.08 0.87 2.37
CA THR A 44 0.00 1.61 3.07
C THR A 44 -0.57 2.81 3.83
N PHE A 45 -1.46 3.59 3.19
CA PHE A 45 -2.11 4.73 3.83
C PHE A 45 -2.96 4.30 5.04
N ALA A 46 -3.81 3.28 4.87
CA ALA A 46 -4.68 2.76 5.93
C ALA A 46 -3.88 2.26 7.13
N LYS A 47 -2.76 1.58 6.91
CA LYS A 47 -1.83 1.17 7.99
C LYS A 47 -1.39 2.36 8.83
N TRP A 48 -0.97 3.45 8.19
CA TRP A 48 -0.53 4.65 8.90
C TRP A 48 -1.66 5.33 9.65
N VAL A 49 -2.86 5.40 9.07
CA VAL A 49 -4.05 5.93 9.75
C VAL A 49 -4.34 5.15 11.04
N ILE A 50 -4.30 3.81 10.99
CA ILE A 50 -4.53 2.97 12.16
C ILE A 50 -3.48 3.24 13.24
N ILE A 51 -2.20 3.30 12.86
CA ILE A 51 -1.10 3.60 13.80
C ILE A 51 -1.30 4.97 14.44
N THR A 52 -1.65 5.99 13.64
CA THR A 52 -1.90 7.34 14.15
C THR A 52 -3.06 7.37 15.14
N VAL A 53 -4.19 6.73 14.82
CA VAL A 53 -5.35 6.68 15.71
C VAL A 53 -5.01 5.99 17.03
N LEU A 54 -4.34 4.83 16.97
CA LEU A 54 -3.91 4.12 18.17
C LEU A 54 -2.92 4.96 19.00
N GLY A 55 -1.99 5.64 18.33
CA GLY A 55 -1.03 6.54 18.97
C GLY A 55 -1.71 7.72 19.67
N ILE A 56 -2.71 8.33 19.06
CA ILE A 56 -3.50 9.42 19.66
C ILE A 56 -4.25 8.92 20.90
N LEU A 57 -4.93 7.77 20.80
CA LEU A 57 -5.69 7.22 21.92
C LEU A 57 -4.78 6.89 23.11
N ALA A 58 -3.67 6.18 22.86
CA ALA A 58 -2.69 5.87 23.89
C ALA A 58 -2.06 7.13 24.48
N GLY A 59 -1.69 8.10 23.62
CA GLY A 59 -1.14 9.38 24.02
C GLY A 59 -2.09 10.18 24.92
N PHE A 60 -3.38 10.22 24.59
CA PHE A 60 -4.38 10.94 25.36
C PHE A 60 -4.57 10.35 26.76
N VAL A 61 -4.65 9.03 26.88
CA VAL A 61 -4.75 8.34 28.18
C VAL A 61 -3.52 8.62 29.05
N MET A 62 -2.31 8.45 28.50
CA MET A 62 -1.07 8.71 29.25
C MET A 62 -0.91 10.18 29.65
N PHE A 63 -1.35 11.10 28.79
CA PHE A 63 -1.33 12.52 29.09
C PHE A 63 -2.27 12.86 30.26
N GLY A 64 -3.48 12.31 30.28
CA GLY A 64 -4.42 12.47 31.38
C GLY A 64 -3.85 11.97 32.72
N GLU A 65 -3.23 10.79 32.73
CA GLU A 65 -2.56 10.26 33.91
C GLU A 65 -1.43 11.18 34.40
N SER A 66 -0.63 11.72 33.47
CA SER A 66 0.48 12.60 33.80
C SER A 66 0.00 13.93 34.39
N VAL A 67 -1.04 14.54 33.80
CA VAL A 67 -1.67 15.76 34.33
C VAL A 67 -2.28 15.50 35.70
N ALA A 68 -2.96 14.37 35.89
CA ALA A 68 -3.53 13.99 37.18
C ALA A 68 -2.45 13.80 38.25
N LYS A 69 -1.32 13.17 37.91
CA LYS A 69 -0.16 13.05 38.80
C LYS A 69 0.37 14.43 39.20
N ILE A 70 0.60 15.33 38.24
CA ILE A 70 1.11 16.69 38.51
C ILE A 70 0.13 17.47 39.41
N ALA A 71 -1.18 17.40 39.11
CA ALA A 71 -2.20 18.08 39.88
C ALA A 71 -2.39 17.51 41.30
N ALA A 72 -2.08 16.23 41.52
CA ALA A 72 -2.07 15.63 42.84
C ALA A 72 -0.89 16.15 43.68
N TRP A 73 0.29 16.31 43.07
CA TRP A 73 1.46 16.87 43.75
C TRP A 73 1.27 18.34 44.14
N SER A 74 0.49 19.12 43.39
CA SER A 74 0.25 20.54 43.71
C SER A 74 -0.83 20.78 44.76
N ARG A 75 -1.57 19.73 45.16
CA ARG A 75 -2.65 19.81 46.18
C ARG A 75 -2.22 19.22 47.53
N GLY A 76 -1.05 18.59 47.60
CA GLY A 76 -0.35 18.28 48.86
C GLY A 76 0.64 19.38 49.21
#